data_AF-K7FXZ1-F1
#
_entry.id   AF-K7FXZ1-F1
#
_cell.length_a   1.000
_cell.length_b   1.000
_cell.length_c   1.000
_cell.angle_alpha   90.00
_cell.angle_beta   90.00
_cell.angle_gamma   90.00
#
_symmetry.space_group_name_H-M   'P 1'
#
loop_
_entity.id
_entity.type
_entity.pdbx_description
1 polymer ?
#
loop_
_entity_poly.entity_id
_entity_poly.type
_entity_poly.pdbx_seq_one_letter_code
_entity_poly.pdbx_strand_id
1 'polypeptide(L)'
;FGRLTEAHRTAVKVIRRMQYFVARRKFQQARKPYDVRDVIEQYSQGHLNMMVRIKELQRRLDHSLGKPGLFLPVLEKGLDKGYYTVGARLIRLEDKVSV
;
A
#
# COMPACT_ATOMS: atom_id res chain seq x y z
N PHE A 1 21.66 27.51 -1.98
CA PHE A 1 21.25 26.51 -0.97
C PHE A 1 20.60 27.21 0.20
N GLY A 2 19.29 27.01 0.41
CA GLY A 2 18.51 27.76 1.41
C GLY A 2 18.95 27.46 2.84
N ARG A 3 19.24 28.51 3.62
CA ARG A 3 19.62 28.43 5.03
C ARG A 3 18.43 27.87 5.82
N LEU A 4 18.60 26.72 6.47
CA LEU A 4 17.57 26.13 7.34
C LEU A 4 17.17 27.14 8.44
N THR A 5 15.87 27.35 8.62
CA THR A 5 15.33 28.17 9.71
C THR A 5 15.55 27.47 11.05
N GLU A 6 15.51 28.23 12.16
CA GLU A 6 15.69 27.67 13.51
C GLU A 6 14.62 26.63 13.86
N ALA A 7 13.40 26.79 13.34
CA ALA A 7 12.34 25.80 13.43
C ALA A 7 12.74 24.47 12.77
N HIS A 8 13.32 24.50 11.57
CA HIS A 8 13.80 23.28 10.91
C HIS A 8 14.94 22.61 11.69
N ARG A 9 15.89 23.38 12.23
CA ARG A 9 16.98 22.81 13.05
C ARG A 9 16.44 22.14 14.31
N THR A 10 15.46 22.75 14.96
CA THR A 10 14.81 22.19 16.14
C THR A 10 14.03 20.93 15.80
N ALA A 11 13.25 20.93 14.70
CA ALA A 11 12.55 19.75 14.22
C ALA A 11 13.50 18.58 13.93
N VAL A 12 14.63 18.83 13.28
CA VAL A 12 15.67 17.81 13.02
C VAL A 12 16.23 17.24 14.33
N LYS A 13 16.49 18.07 15.34
CA LYS A 13 16.96 17.59 16.66
C LYS A 13 15.93 16.67 17.32
N VAL A 14 14.65 17.03 17.27
CA VAL A 14 13.56 16.23 17.86
C VAL A 14 13.43 14.88 17.13
N ILE A 15 13.41 14.89 15.78
CA ILE A 15 13.34 13.66 14.98
C ILE A 15 14.51 12.74 15.30
N ARG A 16 15.73 13.26 15.36
CA ARG A 16 16.93 12.48 15.72
C ARG A 16 16.84 11.91 17.14
N ARG A 17 16.31 12.66 18.11
CA ARG A 17 16.11 12.18 19.49
C ARG A 17 15.10 11.02 19.53
N MET A 18 14.01 11.12 18.78
CA MET A 18 13.02 10.04 18.66
C MET A 18 13.63 8.79 18.02
N GLN A 19 14.36 8.93 16.91
CA GLN A 19 15.07 7.83 16.26
C GLN A 19 16.09 7.17 17.19
N TYR A 20 16.83 7.96 17.98
CA TYR A 20 17.76 7.44 18.98
C TYR A 20 17.05 6.59 20.04
N PHE A 21 15.89 7.01 20.54
CA PHE A 21 15.14 6.21 21.51
C PHE A 21 14.65 4.88 20.93
N VAL A 22 14.19 4.89 19.67
CA VAL A 22 13.83 3.67 18.94
C VAL A 22 15.05 2.75 18.80
N ALA A 23 16.19 3.28 18.36
CA ALA A 23 17.43 2.51 18.21
C ALA A 23 17.90 1.93 19.56
N ARG A 24 17.85 2.72 20.64
CA ARG A 24 18.20 2.28 21.99
C ARG A 24 17.31 1.14 22.47
N ARG A 25 15.99 1.24 22.26
CA ARG A 25 15.03 0.17 22.61
C ARG A 25 15.32 -1.11 21.82
N LYS A 26 15.51 -1.01 20.51
CA LYS A 26 15.86 -2.15 19.65
C LYS A 26 17.17 -2.81 20.06
N PHE A 27 18.19 -2.02 20.39
CA PHE A 27 19.48 -2.52 20.87
C PHE A 27 19.34 -3.25 22.21
N GLN A 28 18.56 -2.71 23.14
CA GLN A 28 18.29 -3.37 24.42
C GLN A 28 17.49 -4.67 24.26
N GLN A 29 16.52 -4.70 23.32
CA GLN A 29 15.76 -5.91 23.00
C GLN A 29 16.65 -6.98 22.37
N ALA A 30 17.53 -6.62 21.43
CA ALA A 30 18.45 -7.55 20.76
C ALA A 30 19.48 -8.20 21.70
N ARG A 31 19.73 -7.62 22.88
CA ARG A 31 20.60 -8.20 23.91
C ARG A 31 19.90 -9.24 24.79
N LYS A 32 18.57 -9.29 24.78
CA LYS A 32 17.80 -10.27 25.54
C LYS A 32 17.62 -11.54 24.68
N PRO A 33 17.62 -12.74 25.26
CA PRO A 33 17.23 -13.94 24.52
C PRO A 33 15.79 -13.76 24.00
N TYR A 34 15.54 -14.26 22.79
CA TYR A 34 14.24 -14.14 22.13
C TYR A 34 13.13 -14.75 23.00
N ASP A 35 12.09 -13.97 23.26
CA ASP A 35 10.86 -14.40 23.93
C ASP A 35 9.83 -14.85 22.88
N VAL A 36 8.90 -15.75 23.25
CA VAL A 36 7.75 -16.14 22.40
C VAL A 36 6.97 -14.91 21.94
N ARG A 37 6.96 -13.86 22.76
CA ARG A 37 6.39 -12.55 22.42
C ARG A 37 7.06 -11.90 21.22
N ASP A 38 8.38 -12.01 21.05
CA ASP A 38 9.10 -11.44 19.92
C ASP A 38 8.71 -12.15 18.61
N VAL A 39 8.51 -13.47 18.67
CA VAL A 39 8.02 -14.28 17.54
C VAL A 39 6.61 -13.86 17.14
N ILE A 40 5.72 -13.69 18.12
CA ILE A 40 4.34 -13.23 17.87
C ILE A 40 4.33 -11.82 17.28
N GLU A 41 5.12 -10.90 17.84
CA GLU A 41 5.18 -9.52 17.38
C GLU A 41 5.73 -9.41 15.94
N GLN A 42 6.79 -10.17 15.63
CA GLN A 42 7.35 -10.26 14.29
C GLN A 42 6.35 -10.84 13.29
N TYR A 43 5.66 -11.93 13.64
CA TYR A 43 4.63 -12.51 12.79
C TYR A 43 3.50 -11.51 12.53
N SER A 44 3.02 -10.80 13.56
CA SER A 44 1.95 -9.79 13.41
C SER A 44 2.36 -8.67 12.44
N GLN A 45 3.60 -8.17 12.55
CA GLN A 45 4.12 -7.14 11.65
C GLN A 45 4.27 -7.66 10.22
N GLY A 46 4.79 -8.88 10.05
CA GLY A 46 4.92 -9.51 8.74
C GLY A 46 3.58 -9.73 8.05
N HIS A 47 2.59 -10.22 8.80
CA HIS A 47 1.23 -10.43 8.33
C HIS A 47 0.57 -9.10 7.90
N LEU A 48 0.68 -8.05 8.72
CA LEU A 48 0.16 -6.72 8.38
C LEU A 48 0.81 -6.14 7.11
N ASN A 49 2.14 -6.26 6.98
CA ASN A 49 2.86 -5.80 5.80
C ASN A 49 2.38 -6.53 4.53
N MET A 50 2.19 -7.85 4.62
CA MET A 50 1.65 -8.63 3.51
C MET A 50 0.22 -8.19 3.16
N MET A 51 -0.64 -8.00 4.16
CA MET A 51 -2.03 -7.59 3.95
C MET A 51 -2.15 -6.21 3.27
N VAL A 52 -1.32 -5.23 3.66
CA VAL A 52 -1.29 -3.91 3.02
C VAL A 52 -0.89 -4.02 1.55
N ARG A 53 0.11 -4.86 1.24
CA ARG A 53 0.54 -5.10 -0.15
C ARG A 53 -0.57 -5.77 -0.97
N ILE A 54 -1.26 -6.77 -0.40
CA ILE A 54 -2.40 -7.42 -1.05
C ILE A 54 -3.52 -6.40 -1.33
N LYS A 55 -3.86 -5.54 -0.36
CA LYS A 55 -4.89 -4.50 -0.54
C LYS A 55 -4.51 -3.48 -1.62
N GLU A 56 -3.25 -3.08 -1.72
CA GLU A 56 -2.81 -2.18 -2.79
C GLU A 56 -2.89 -2.84 -4.18
N LEU A 57 -2.54 -4.13 -4.27
CA LEU A 57 -2.72 -4.89 -5.51
C LEU A 57 -4.20 -5.01 -5.90
N GLN A 58 -5.07 -5.35 -4.94
CA GLN A 58 -6.52 -5.40 -5.15
C GLN A 58 -7.06 -4.04 -5.62
N ARG A 59 -6.66 -2.94 -4.97
CA ARG A 59 -7.07 -1.58 -5.36
C ARG A 59 -6.67 -1.24 -6.80
N ARG A 60 -5.46 -1.63 -7.24
CA ARG A 60 -5.00 -1.42 -8.62
C ARG A 60 -5.78 -2.26 -9.62
N LEU A 61 -6.09 -3.51 -9.27
CA LEU A 61 -6.90 -4.40 -10.09
C LEU A 61 -8.33 -3.89 -10.23
N ASP A 62 -8.97 -3.51 -9.14
CA ASP A 62 -10.33 -2.97 -9.14
C ASP A 62 -10.44 -1.71 -10.01
N HIS A 63 -9.44 -0.83 -9.98
CA HIS A 63 -9.38 0.34 -10.84
C HIS A 63 -9.19 0.00 -12.33
N SER A 64 -8.34 -0.97 -12.62
CA SER A 64 -7.97 -1.31 -13.99
C SER A 64 -9.03 -2.17 -14.68
N LEU A 65 -9.55 -3.16 -13.96
CA LEU A 65 -10.33 -4.29 -14.48
C LEU A 65 -11.74 -4.35 -13.89
N GLY A 66 -11.96 -3.78 -12.71
CA GLY A 66 -13.24 -3.89 -11.98
C GLY A 66 -13.20 -4.96 -10.90
N LYS A 67 -14.25 -5.01 -10.06
CA LYS A 67 -14.32 -5.96 -8.94
C LYS A 67 -14.23 -7.42 -9.41
N PRO A 68 -13.56 -8.32 -8.68
CA PRO A 68 -13.52 -9.74 -9.00
C PRO A 68 -14.95 -10.30 -9.03
N GLY A 69 -15.36 -10.80 -10.20
CA GLY A 69 -16.75 -11.13 -10.55
C GLY A 69 -17.25 -10.39 -11.80
N LEU A 70 -16.68 -9.22 -12.08
CA LEU A 70 -16.94 -8.43 -13.30
C LEU A 70 -15.91 -8.71 -14.42
N PHE A 71 -14.89 -9.51 -14.11
CA PHE A 71 -13.73 -9.75 -14.97
C PHE A 71 -13.89 -10.95 -15.93
N LEU A 72 -14.95 -11.74 -15.80
CA LEU A 72 -15.23 -12.87 -16.68
C LEU A 72 -15.91 -12.35 -17.96
N PRO A 73 -15.33 -12.54 -19.15
CA PRO A 73 -15.91 -12.10 -20.42
C PRO A 73 -16.91 -13.12 -20.98
N VAL A 74 -17.73 -13.76 -20.13
CA VAL A 74 -18.74 -14.73 -20.57
C VAL A 74 -20.04 -14.48 -19.82
N LEU A 75 -21.12 -14.23 -20.58
CA LEU A 75 -22.50 -13.98 -20.13
C LEU A 75 -22.64 -12.62 -19.42
N GLU A 76 -23.25 -11.56 -19.95
CA GLU A 76 -24.40 -11.46 -20.83
C GLU A 76 -24.35 -10.12 -21.58
N LYS A 77 -24.82 -10.15 -22.83
CA LYS A 77 -25.37 -8.95 -23.49
C LYS A 77 -26.47 -8.39 -22.59
N GLY A 78 -26.27 -7.24 -21.93
CA GLY A 78 -27.41 -6.52 -21.36
C GLY A 78 -27.25 -5.76 -20.05
N LEU A 79 -26.06 -5.36 -19.62
CA LEU A 79 -25.95 -4.42 -18.49
C LEU A 79 -25.16 -3.17 -18.88
N ASP A 80 -25.90 -2.16 -19.33
CA ASP A 80 -25.51 -0.76 -19.48
C ASP A 80 -25.19 -0.09 -18.13
N LYS A 81 -24.58 -0.81 -17.19
CA LYS A 81 -23.92 -0.22 -16.02
C LYS A 81 -22.47 -0.02 -16.38
N GLY A 82 -22.21 1.11 -17.04
CA GLY A 82 -20.88 1.51 -17.50
C GLY A 82 -19.82 1.37 -16.40
N TYR A 83 -19.02 0.32 -16.51
CA TYR A 83 -17.84 0.19 -15.69
C TYR A 83 -16.88 1.34 -16.06
N TYR A 84 -16.52 2.17 -15.08
CA TYR A 84 -15.56 3.28 -15.22
C TYR A 84 -14.11 2.80 -15.10
N THR A 85 -13.86 1.50 -15.31
CA THR A 85 -12.53 0.91 -15.24
C THR A 85 -11.73 1.31 -16.47
N VAL A 86 -10.39 1.29 -16.34
CA VAL A 86 -9.49 1.62 -17.44
C VAL A 86 -9.72 0.67 -18.62
N GLY A 87 -9.88 -0.63 -18.38
CA GLY A 87 -10.15 -1.63 -19.42
C GLY A 87 -11.45 -1.38 -20.18
N ALA A 88 -12.54 -1.09 -19.47
CA ALA A 88 -13.83 -0.80 -20.11
C ALA A 88 -13.78 0.49 -20.97
N ARG A 89 -12.97 1.48 -20.57
CA ARG A 89 -12.74 2.70 -21.36
C ARG A 89 -11.92 2.43 -22.62
N LEU A 90 -10.94 1.52 -22.55
CA LEU A 90 -10.08 1.15 -23.67
C LEU A 90 -10.85 0.39 -24.74
N ILE A 91 -11.66 -0.61 -24.35
CA ILE A 91 -12.53 -1.36 -25.28
C ILE A 91 -13.45 -0.41 -26.06
N ARG A 92 -14.11 0.53 -25.36
CA ARG A 92 -14.96 1.54 -26.01
C ARG A 92 -14.21 2.48 -26.96
N LEU A 93 -12.91 2.66 -26.77
CA LEU A 93 -12.08 3.46 -27.66
C LEU A 93 -11.67 2.66 -28.90
N GLU A 94 -11.31 1.39 -28.73
CA GLU A 94 -11.03 0.46 -29.82
C GLU A 94 -12.24 0.30 -30.76
N ASP A 95 -13.44 0.15 -30.21
CA ASP A 95 -14.68 0.06 -31.00
C ASP A 95 -14.94 1.33 -31.83
N LYS A 96 -14.57 2.51 -31.34
CA LYS A 96 -14.76 3.79 -32.06
C LYS A 96 -13.72 4.05 -33.15
N VAL A 97 -12.52 3.51 -32.99
CA VAL A 97 -11.41 3.66 -33.96
C VAL A 97 -11.53 2.62 -35.08
N SER A 98 -12.20 1.50 -34.81
CA SER A 98 -12.40 0.42 -35.78
C SER A 98 -13.55 0.69 -36.79
N VAL A 99 -14.17 1.88 -36.72
CA VAL A 99 -15.22 2.39 -37.64
C VAL A 99 -14.62 3.38 -38.63
#